data_AF-A0AAE4I4V2-F1
#
_entry.id   AF-A0AAE4I4V2-F1
#
_cell.length_a   1.000
_cell.length_b   1.000
_cell.length_c   1.000
_cell.angle_alpha   90.00
_cell.angle_beta   90.00
_cell.angle_gamma   90.00
#
_symmetry.space_group_name_H-M   'P 1'
#
loop_
_entity.id
_entity.type
_entity.pdbx_description
1 polymer ?
#
loop_
_entity_poly.entity_id
_entity_poly.type
_entity_poly.pdbx_seq_one_letter_code
_entity_poly.pdbx_strand_id
1 'polypeptide(L)'
;MKGVLENEAWATKEVVGLDLMNREEIDAILSESFLYHKPISLQLNTKDEFGRFLDPVEGQFLGEAYEDYFVLNEQAINWTDVRHVSIKKEEKWFNVDYFQDRVSSRNKQKKKASKIEKEIELIKNEYYQDFADDD
;
A
#
# COMPACT_ATOMS: atom_id res chain seq x y z
N MET A 1 8.62 25.58 15.76
CA MET A 1 7.71 25.88 14.63
C MET A 1 8.02 24.95 13.46
N LYS A 2 7.64 23.66 13.55
CA LYS A 2 7.83 22.68 12.46
C LYS A 2 6.50 22.29 11.80
N GLY A 3 5.44 22.17 12.61
CA GLY A 3 4.12 21.78 12.10
C GLY A 3 3.43 22.79 11.18
N VAL A 4 3.75 24.08 11.25
CA VAL A 4 3.12 25.10 10.38
C VAL A 4 3.66 25.00 8.94
N LEU A 5 4.98 24.83 8.80
CA LEU A 5 5.64 24.67 7.50
C LEU A 5 5.26 23.35 6.81
N GLU A 6 5.09 22.26 7.58
CA GLU A 6 4.62 20.97 7.06
C GLU A 6 3.17 21.05 6.58
N ASN A 7 2.31 21.80 7.28
CA ASN A 7 0.93 22.03 6.87
C ASN A 7 0.83 22.93 5.63
N GLU A 8 1.69 23.95 5.52
CA GLU A 8 1.81 24.78 4.31
C GLU A 8 2.24 23.94 3.10
N ALA A 9 3.22 23.04 3.26
CA ALA A 9 3.66 22.15 2.19
C ALA A 9 2.55 21.17 1.73
N TRP A 10 1.73 20.69 2.67
CA TRP A 10 0.52 19.91 2.35
C TRP A 10 -0.50 20.76 1.56
N ALA A 11 -0.75 21.99 1.98
CA ALA A 11 -1.69 22.90 1.33
C ALA A 11 -1.26 23.35 -0.08
N THR A 12 0.04 23.28 -0.37
CA THR A 12 0.63 23.65 -1.67
C THR A 12 0.86 22.44 -2.58
N LYS A 13 0.43 21.23 -2.19
CA LYS A 13 0.59 20.03 -3.02
C LYS A 13 -0.30 20.14 -4.26
N GLU A 14 0.27 20.65 -5.34
CA GLU A 14 -0.39 20.63 -6.63
C GLU A 14 -0.45 19.19 -7.11
N VAL A 15 -1.67 18.66 -7.18
CA VAL A 15 -1.93 17.37 -7.82
C VAL A 15 -1.72 17.57 -9.32
N VAL A 16 -0.53 17.18 -9.80
CA VAL A 16 -0.23 17.22 -11.24
C VAL A 16 -1.22 16.30 -11.95
N GLY A 17 -1.86 16.84 -13.00
CA GLY A 17 -2.73 16.03 -13.85
C GLY A 17 -1.90 15.02 -14.64
N LEU A 18 -2.11 13.72 -14.39
CA LEU A 18 -1.46 12.63 -15.13
C LEU A 18 -1.96 12.60 -16.58
N ASP A 19 -1.28 11.87 -17.45
CA ASP A 19 -1.71 11.77 -18.85
C ASP A 19 -3.07 11.06 -18.97
N LEU A 20 -3.87 11.53 -19.93
CA LEU A 20 -5.17 10.94 -20.24
C LEU A 20 -4.94 9.53 -20.82
N MET A 21 -5.42 8.51 -20.14
CA MET A 21 -5.35 7.12 -20.62
C MET A 21 -6.48 6.80 -21.59
N ASN A 22 -6.22 5.86 -22.50
CA ASN A 22 -7.27 5.31 -23.35
C ASN A 22 -8.15 4.33 -22.56
N ARG A 23 -9.39 4.14 -23.00
CA ARG A 23 -10.35 3.21 -22.39
C ARG A 23 -9.81 1.77 -22.33
N GLU A 24 -9.12 1.33 -23.37
CA GLU A 24 -8.51 -0.01 -23.43
C GLU A 24 -7.41 -0.21 -22.38
N GLU A 25 -6.59 0.83 -22.14
CA GLU A 25 -5.53 0.79 -21.13
C GLU A 25 -6.13 0.74 -19.72
N ILE A 26 -7.20 1.50 -19.49
CA ILE A 26 -7.93 1.48 -18.23
C ILE A 26 -8.54 0.10 -17.99
N ASP A 27 -9.15 -0.51 -19.00
CA ASP A 27 -9.74 -1.85 -18.89
C ASP A 27 -8.68 -2.93 -18.60
N ALA A 28 -7.51 -2.84 -19.23
CA ALA A 28 -6.38 -3.72 -18.94
C ALA A 28 -5.91 -3.58 -17.46
N ILE A 29 -5.87 -2.35 -16.94
CA ILE A 29 -5.48 -2.09 -15.56
C ILE A 29 -6.54 -2.57 -14.57
N LEU A 30 -7.82 -2.33 -14.86
CA LEU A 30 -8.94 -2.78 -14.02
C LEU A 30 -8.99 -4.30 -13.95
N SER A 31 -8.81 -4.98 -15.08
CA SER A 31 -8.79 -6.45 -15.13
C SER A 31 -7.58 -7.03 -14.40
N GLU A 32 -6.38 -6.44 -14.55
CA GLU A 32 -5.21 -6.82 -13.76
C GLU A 32 -5.48 -6.63 -12.26
N SER A 33 -6.07 -5.50 -11.88
CA SER A 33 -6.34 -5.20 -10.49
C SER A 33 -7.38 -6.12 -9.87
N PHE A 34 -8.42 -6.48 -10.63
CA PHE A 34 -9.42 -7.47 -10.23
C PHE A 34 -8.78 -8.84 -10.01
N LEU A 35 -7.93 -9.27 -10.95
CA LEU A 35 -7.24 -10.57 -10.89
C LEU A 35 -6.31 -10.69 -9.68
N TYR A 36 -5.59 -9.62 -9.35
CA TYR A 36 -4.63 -9.62 -8.25
C TYR A 36 -5.18 -9.04 -6.93
N HIS A 37 -6.47 -8.68 -6.88
CA HIS A 37 -7.10 -7.99 -5.74
C HIS A 37 -6.28 -6.79 -5.24
N LYS A 38 -5.68 -6.03 -6.16
CA LYS A 38 -4.89 -4.86 -5.80
C LYS A 38 -5.80 -3.63 -5.71
N PRO A 39 -5.47 -2.66 -4.85
CA PRO A 39 -6.12 -1.36 -4.89
C PRO A 39 -5.63 -0.54 -6.08
N ILE A 40 -6.53 0.27 -6.61
CA ILE A 40 -6.32 1.18 -7.73
C ILE A 40 -6.39 2.60 -7.21
N SER A 41 -5.54 3.46 -7.76
CA SER A 41 -5.63 4.91 -7.61
C SER A 41 -6.12 5.52 -8.92
N LEU A 42 -7.21 6.27 -8.81
CA LEU A 42 -7.92 6.86 -9.94
C LEU A 42 -7.94 8.37 -9.83
N GLN A 43 -7.49 9.04 -10.89
CA GLN A 43 -7.57 10.49 -11.00
C GLN A 43 -8.78 10.88 -11.84
N LEU A 44 -9.63 11.75 -11.30
CA LEU A 44 -10.77 12.34 -12.00
C LEU A 44 -10.36 13.62 -12.75
N ASN A 45 -11.04 13.92 -13.85
CA ASN A 45 -10.93 15.15 -14.62
C ASN A 45 -11.58 16.34 -13.92
N THR A 46 -12.39 16.10 -12.89
CA THR A 46 -13.07 17.13 -12.10
C THR A 46 -12.04 18.03 -11.43
N LYS A 47 -12.18 19.34 -11.67
CA LYS A 47 -11.34 20.37 -11.07
C LYS A 47 -12.13 21.11 -10.01
N ASP A 48 -11.44 21.48 -8.94
CA ASP A 48 -11.97 22.34 -7.89
C ASP A 48 -12.02 23.81 -8.34
N GLU A 49 -12.66 24.69 -7.54
CA GLU A 49 -12.81 26.14 -7.80
C GLU A 49 -11.47 26.85 -8.04
N PHE A 50 -10.38 26.28 -7.54
CA PHE A 50 -9.01 26.77 -7.71
C PHE A 50 -8.28 26.19 -8.93
N GLY A 51 -8.97 25.44 -9.79
CA GLY A 51 -8.41 24.83 -11.00
C GLY A 51 -7.49 23.62 -10.74
N ARG A 52 -7.41 23.15 -9.49
CA ARG A 52 -6.65 21.98 -9.07
C ARG A 52 -7.44 20.70 -9.35
N PHE A 53 -6.74 19.62 -9.68
CA PHE A 53 -7.38 18.30 -9.75
C PHE A 53 -7.75 17.84 -8.34
N LEU A 54 -8.89 17.14 -8.23
CA LEU A 54 -9.25 16.47 -6.99
C LEU A 54 -8.21 15.41 -6.63
N ASP A 55 -8.16 15.11 -5.34
CA ASP A 55 -7.32 14.03 -4.83
C ASP A 55 -7.67 12.70 -5.52
N PRO A 56 -6.66 11.89 -5.86
CA PRO A 56 -6.92 10.58 -6.47
C PRO A 56 -7.78 9.73 -5.55
N VAL A 57 -8.85 9.16 -6.11
CA VAL A 57 -9.72 8.22 -5.42
C VAL A 57 -9.01 6.87 -5.36
N GLU A 58 -8.80 6.37 -4.15
CA GLU A 58 -8.20 5.05 -3.95
C GLU A 58 -9.29 4.03 -3.64
N GLY A 59 -9.24 2.88 -4.31
CA GLY A 59 -10.18 1.82 -4.01
C GLY A 59 -9.92 0.50 -4.70
N GLN A 60 -10.63 -0.53 -4.23
CA GLN A 60 -10.61 -1.84 -4.84
C GLN A 60 -11.74 -1.95 -5.85
N PHE A 61 -11.41 -2.49 -7.02
CA PHE A 61 -12.38 -2.77 -8.06
C PHE A 61 -12.97 -4.17 -7.85
N LEU A 62 -14.30 -4.26 -7.75
CA LEU A 62 -15.03 -5.51 -7.48
C LEU A 62 -15.50 -6.24 -8.75
N GLY A 63 -15.18 -5.73 -9.94
CA GLY A 63 -15.60 -6.33 -11.22
C GLY A 63 -16.90 -5.77 -11.78
N GLU A 64 -17.51 -4.76 -11.13
CA GLU A 64 -18.73 -4.10 -11.60
C GLU A 64 -18.38 -2.95 -12.56
N ALA A 65 -18.28 -3.26 -13.86
CA ALA A 65 -18.10 -2.30 -14.93
C ALA A 65 -19.27 -2.36 -15.91
N TYR A 66 -19.91 -1.21 -16.11
CA TYR A 66 -20.94 -0.98 -17.12
C TYR A 66 -20.37 -0.16 -18.27
N GLU A 67 -21.19 0.03 -19.31
CA GLU A 67 -20.82 0.80 -20.50
C GLU A 67 -20.47 2.26 -20.14
N ASP A 68 -21.29 2.88 -19.29
CA ASP A 68 -21.22 4.32 -18.96
C ASP A 68 -20.47 4.63 -17.66
N TYR A 69 -20.46 3.70 -16.70
CA TYR A 69 -19.79 3.87 -15.42
C TYR A 69 -19.23 2.54 -14.90
N PHE A 70 -18.36 2.60 -13.90
CA PHE A 70 -17.91 1.44 -13.14
C PHE A 70 -17.94 1.76 -11.65
N VAL A 71 -17.98 0.72 -10.82
CA VAL A 71 -18.09 0.87 -9.37
C VAL A 71 -16.73 0.61 -8.72
N LEU A 72 -16.28 1.58 -7.94
CA LEU A 72 -15.07 1.50 -7.12
C LEU A 72 -15.46 1.74 -5.66
N ASN A 73 -15.19 0.79 -4.76
CA ASN A 73 -15.57 0.89 -3.33
C ASN A 73 -17.02 1.37 -3.11
N GLU A 74 -18.00 0.82 -3.84
CA GLU A 74 -19.43 1.21 -3.75
C GLU A 74 -19.79 2.59 -4.33
N GLN A 75 -18.82 3.33 -4.88
CA GLN A 75 -19.06 4.58 -5.58
C GLN A 75 -19.06 4.36 -7.10
N ALA A 76 -20.11 4.82 -7.77
CA ALA A 76 -20.19 4.83 -9.23
C ALA A 76 -19.35 5.98 -9.80
N ILE A 77 -18.45 5.65 -10.73
CA ILE A 77 -17.55 6.58 -11.40
C ILE A 77 -17.79 6.49 -12.92
N ASN A 78 -18.10 7.62 -13.54
CA ASN A 78 -18.32 7.70 -14.98
C ASN A 78 -16.99 7.64 -15.73
N TRP A 79 -16.96 6.95 -16.86
CA TRP A 79 -15.75 6.83 -17.68
C TRP A 79 -15.29 8.16 -18.29
N THR A 80 -16.23 9.07 -18.57
CA THR A 80 -15.93 10.43 -19.08
C THR A 80 -15.12 11.26 -18.08
N ASP A 81 -15.29 10.95 -16.80
CA ASP A 81 -14.72 11.72 -15.72
C ASP A 81 -13.36 11.12 -15.29
N VAL A 82 -13.02 9.92 -15.76
CA VAL A 82 -11.73 9.29 -15.49
C VAL A 82 -10.65 9.88 -16.37
N ARG A 83 -9.56 10.30 -15.75
CA ARG A 83 -8.36 10.76 -16.44
C ARG A 83 -7.30 9.67 -16.55
N HIS A 84 -6.94 9.10 -15.40
CA HIS A 84 -5.83 8.18 -15.28
C HIS A 84 -6.13 7.15 -14.19
N VAL A 85 -5.71 5.90 -14.43
CA VAL A 85 -5.91 4.78 -13.53
C VAL A 85 -4.58 4.08 -13.34
N SER A 86 -4.20 3.85 -12.08
CA SER A 86 -2.92 3.22 -11.75
C SER A 86 -3.08 2.21 -10.62
N ILE A 87 -2.41 1.07 -10.72
CA ILE A 87 -2.40 0.09 -9.64
C ILE A 87 -1.49 0.60 -8.54
N LYS A 88 -2.04 0.78 -7.34
CA LYS A 88 -1.25 1.19 -6.18
C LYS A 88 -0.41 0.00 -5.74
N LYS A 89 0.91 0.11 -5.94
CA LYS A 89 1.86 -0.86 -5.39
C LYS A 89 2.00 -0.56 -3.91
N GLU A 90 1.38 -1.38 -3.08
CA GLU A 90 1.61 -1.34 -1.65
C GLU A 90 3.05 -1.76 -1.36
N GLU A 91 3.89 -0.80 -0.96
CA GLU A 91 5.13 -1.13 -0.29
C GLU A 91 4.80 -1.57 1.13
N LYS A 92 5.07 -2.84 1.43
CA LYS A 92 4.88 -3.37 2.78
C LYS A 92 5.69 -2.55 3.78
N TRP A 93 5.04 -2.02 4.81
CA TRP A 93 5.64 -1.16 5.84
C TRP A 93 6.89 -1.76 6.53
N PHE A 94 7.08 -3.09 6.48
CA PHE A 94 8.25 -3.76 7.04
C PHE A 94 9.52 -3.64 6.18
N ASN A 95 9.43 -3.16 4.93
CA ASN A 95 10.58 -2.95 4.04
C ASN A 95 11.29 -1.62 4.25
N VAL A 96 11.00 -0.90 5.34
CA VAL A 96 11.79 0.25 5.74
C VAL A 96 13.14 -0.27 6.26
N ASP A 97 14.16 -0.24 5.40
CA ASP A 97 15.56 -0.43 5.80
C ASP A 97 15.97 0.73 6.71
N TYR A 98 15.64 0.62 8.01
CA TYR A 98 16.06 1.58 9.05
C TYR A 98 17.59 1.67 9.17
N PHE A 99 18.34 0.75 8.56
CA PHE A 99 19.78 0.67 8.67
C PHE A 99 20.42 0.49 7.29
N GLN A 100 20.60 1.58 6.55
CA GLN A 100 21.53 1.62 5.42
C GLN A 100 22.98 1.72 5.91
N ASP A 101 23.45 0.73 6.67
CA ASP A 101 24.87 0.57 6.92
C ASP A 101 25.50 -0.22 5.77
N ARG A 102 26.23 0.50 4.91
CA ARG A 102 26.87 0.05 3.66
C ARG A 102 27.94 -1.06 3.80
N VAL A 103 27.96 -1.85 4.88
CA VAL A 103 29.07 -2.79 5.16
C VAL A 103 28.63 -4.23 5.52
N SER A 104 27.33 -4.54 5.62
CA SER A 104 26.91 -5.78 6.32
C SER A 104 26.24 -6.87 5.45
N SER A 105 26.44 -6.85 4.12
CA SER A 105 25.81 -7.82 3.21
C SER A 105 26.45 -9.22 3.13
N ARG A 106 27.51 -9.56 3.89
CA ARG A 106 28.14 -10.90 3.82
C ARG A 106 27.88 -11.87 4.99
N ASN A 107 27.27 -11.43 6.10
CA ASN A 107 27.20 -12.26 7.32
C ASN A 107 25.79 -12.60 7.85
N LYS A 108 24.71 -12.25 7.13
CA LYS A 108 23.32 -12.39 7.65
C LYS A 108 22.77 -13.83 7.65
N GLN A 109 23.30 -14.76 6.87
CA GLN A 109 22.75 -16.13 6.83
C GLN A 109 23.25 -17.02 7.98
N LYS A 110 24.48 -16.83 8.48
CA LYS A 110 25.05 -17.70 9.55
C LYS A 110 24.59 -17.32 10.96
N LYS A 111 24.16 -16.08 11.20
CA LYS A 111 23.77 -15.59 12.55
C LYS A 111 22.31 -15.85 12.94
N LYS A 112 21.40 -16.11 11.99
CA LYS A 112 19.97 -16.34 12.29
C LYS A 112 19.71 -17.73 12.89
N ALA A 113 20.34 -18.79 12.37
CA ALA A 113 20.18 -20.15 12.89
C ALA A 113 20.70 -20.27 14.35
N SER A 114 21.90 -19.74 14.62
CA SER A 114 22.52 -19.82 15.95
C SER A 114 21.86 -18.97 17.04
N LYS A 115 20.94 -18.07 16.67
CA LYS A 115 20.25 -17.19 17.63
C LYS A 115 18.90 -17.78 18.08
N ILE A 116 18.20 -18.48 17.18
CA ILE A 116 16.95 -19.18 17.49
C ILE A 116 17.19 -20.33 18.48
N GLU A 117 18.29 -21.08 18.32
CA GLU A 117 18.63 -22.21 19.21
C GLU A 117 18.92 -21.78 20.66
N LYS A 118 19.42 -20.56 20.88
CA LYS A 118 19.70 -20.04 22.22
C LYS A 118 18.48 -19.49 22.95
N GLU A 119 17.43 -19.13 22.21
CA GLU A 119 16.22 -18.52 22.79
C GLU A 119 15.24 -19.58 23.34
N ILE A 120 15.44 -20.87 23.06
CA ILE A 120 14.57 -21.98 23.50
C ILE A 120 15.25 -22.84 24.59
N GLU A 121 16.20 -22.28 25.34
CA GLU A 121 16.76 -22.99 26.49
C GLU A 121 15.75 -22.95 27.65
N LEU A 122 15.22 -24.12 28.02
CA LEU A 122 14.29 -24.27 29.13
C LEU A 122 15.03 -23.98 30.45
N ILE A 123 14.79 -22.79 31.02
CA ILE A 123 15.43 -22.37 32.27
C ILE A 123 14.75 -23.10 33.44
N LYS A 124 15.28 -24.27 33.83
CA LYS A 124 14.88 -25.01 35.03
C LYS A 124 15.55 -24.40 36.27
N ASN A 125 14.98 -23.33 36.79
CA ASN A 125 15.42 -22.72 38.04
C ASN A 125 14.81 -23.44 39.27
N GLU A 126 15.17 -23.01 40.48
CA GLU A 126 14.71 -23.62 41.75
C GLU A 126 13.18 -23.58 41.95
N TYR A 127 12.47 -22.79 41.14
CA TYR A 127 11.01 -22.67 41.12
C TYR A 127 10.35 -23.50 40.01
N TYR A 128 11.14 -24.22 39.22
CA TYR A 128 10.65 -25.04 38.13
C TYR A 128 10.02 -26.32 38.71
N GLN A 129 8.72 -26.48 38.48
CA GLN A 129 7.95 -27.68 38.81
C GLN A 129 7.68 -28.44 37.52
N ASP A 130 8.16 -29.68 37.42
CA ASP A 130 7.70 -30.58 36.37
C ASP A 130 6.20 -30.86 36.60
N PHE A 131 5.41 -30.81 35.52
CA PHE A 131 4.01 -31.19 35.60
C PHE A 131 3.95 -32.69 35.94
N ALA A 132 3.14 -33.05 36.92
CA ALA A 132 2.85 -34.45 37.17
C ALA A 132 2.03 -34.96 35.97
N ASP A 133 2.56 -35.97 35.29
CA ASP A 133 1.75 -36.75 34.35
C ASP A 133 0.76 -37.56 35.20
N ASP A 134 -0.54 -37.27 35.04
CA ASP A 134 -1.62 -38.10 35.59
C ASP A 134 -1.63 -39.43 34.80
N ASP A 135 -1.17 -40.51 35.43
CA ASP A 135 -1.36 -41.91 34.97
C ASP A 135 -2.80 -42.39 35.25
#